data_AF-A7KK04-F1
#
_entry.id   AF-A7KK04-F1
#
_cell.length_a   1.000
_cell.length_b   1.000
_cell.length_c   1.000
_cell.angle_alpha   90.00
_cell.angle_beta   90.00
_cell.angle_gamma   90.00
#
_symmetry.space_group_name_H-M   'P 1'
#
loop_
_entity.id
_entity.type
_entity.pdbx_description
1 polymer ?
#
loop_
_entity_poly.entity_id
_entity_poly.type
_entity_poly.pdbx_seq_one_letter_code
_entity_poly.pdbx_strand_id
1 'polypeptide(L)'
;GGVGKTTLSQLVYDDDRVRKHFDLKVWVNVSVEFDIFKITKEIFEGVTSKKCDIENLEELRRRLKETLKGNKFLFIHDDVWNESYSLWDTLKSSFESGAHGSKIIVTTRSTIVASTMATGQLHHLQTLMSEDCWKLFIKHAFGNNGDLSDYQDLEVIGRKIVDKCKGLPLAL
;
A
#
# COMPACT_ATOMS: atom_id res chain seq x y z
N GLY A 1 -9.56 -2.83 -10.14
CA GLY A 1 -8.34 -2.04 -9.89
C GLY A 1 -8.70 -0.58 -9.74
N GLY A 2 -7.76 0.31 -9.39
CA GLY A 2 -7.97 1.78 -9.48
C GLY A 2 -8.81 2.46 -8.39
N VAL A 3 -9.15 1.76 -7.30
CA VAL A 3 -9.94 2.31 -6.17
C VAL A 3 -9.12 3.12 -5.15
N GLY A 4 -7.81 3.24 -5.33
CA GLY A 4 -6.95 4.06 -4.44
C GLY A 4 -6.33 3.34 -3.23
N LYS A 5 -6.16 2.00 -3.26
CA LYS A 5 -5.52 1.27 -2.14
C LYS A 5 -4.10 1.75 -1.84
N THR A 6 -3.26 1.83 -2.87
CA THR A 6 -1.89 2.35 -2.77
C THR A 6 -1.90 3.78 -2.23
N THR A 7 -2.80 4.64 -2.74
CA THR A 7 -2.97 6.02 -2.26
C THR A 7 -3.36 6.08 -0.78
N LEU A 8 -4.32 5.27 -0.33
CA LEU A 8 -4.72 5.22 1.08
C LEU A 8 -3.56 4.75 1.97
N SER A 9 -2.83 3.71 1.54
CA SER A 9 -1.65 3.23 2.27
C SER A 9 -0.55 4.28 2.33
N GLN A 10 -0.34 5.08 1.28
CA GLN A 10 0.61 6.20 1.27
C GLN A 10 0.23 7.27 2.30
N LEU A 11 -1.05 7.67 2.34
CA LEU A 11 -1.55 8.63 3.34
C LEU A 11 -1.31 8.14 4.78
N VAL A 12 -1.53 6.85 5.06
CA VAL A 12 -1.24 6.26 6.37
C VAL A 12 0.27 6.23 6.63
N TYR A 13 1.07 5.81 5.64
CA TYR A 13 2.52 5.72 5.77
C TYR A 13 3.14 7.10 6.07
N ASP A 14 2.68 8.16 5.42
CA ASP A 14 3.23 9.50 5.55
C ASP A 14 2.66 10.33 6.71
N ASP A 15 1.64 9.83 7.41
CA ASP A 15 1.06 10.50 8.58
C ASP A 15 2.09 10.64 9.71
N ASP A 16 2.21 11.86 10.28
CA ASP A 16 3.17 12.17 11.32
C ASP A 16 2.97 11.35 12.60
N ARG A 17 1.73 10.95 12.92
CA ARG A 17 1.44 10.10 14.08
C ARG A 17 1.98 8.70 13.87
N VAL A 18 1.89 8.19 12.64
CA VAL A 18 2.45 6.89 12.25
C VAL A 18 3.98 6.96 12.25
N ARG A 19 4.57 8.03 11.68
CA ARG A 19 6.03 8.24 11.69
C ARG A 19 6.61 8.30 13.10
N LYS A 20 5.90 8.90 14.06
CA LYS A 20 6.31 8.95 15.48
C LYS A 20 6.08 7.65 16.24
N HIS A 21 5.25 6.73 15.71
CA HIS A 21 4.88 5.50 16.41
C HIS A 21 5.81 4.31 16.12
N PHE A 22 6.39 4.27 14.91
CA PHE A 22 7.21 3.17 14.42
C PHE A 22 8.66 3.63 14.23
N ASP A 23 9.60 2.84 14.75
CA ASP A 23 11.04 3.10 14.65
C ASP A 23 11.55 2.86 13.22
N LEU A 24 10.97 1.86 12.55
CA LEU A 24 11.35 1.45 11.20
C LEU A 24 10.14 1.43 10.28
N LYS A 25 10.31 1.95 9.07
CA LYS A 25 9.26 1.97 8.05
C LYS A 25 9.84 1.64 6.69
N VAL A 26 9.24 0.68 6.00
CA VAL A 26 9.63 0.31 4.63
C VAL A 26 8.38 0.08 3.78
N TRP A 27 8.47 0.51 2.53
CA TRP A 27 7.48 0.23 1.50
C TRP A 27 8.12 -0.61 0.41
N VAL A 28 7.54 -1.77 0.12
CA VAL A 28 7.97 -2.67 -0.95
C VAL A 28 6.85 -2.80 -1.96
N ASN A 29 7.17 -2.59 -3.23
CA ASN A 29 6.27 -2.96 -4.33
C ASN A 29 6.54 -4.42 -4.70
N VAL A 30 5.56 -5.29 -4.50
CA VAL A 30 5.75 -6.72 -4.73
C VAL A 30 5.48 -7.02 -6.20
N SER A 31 6.53 -7.38 -6.93
CA SER A 31 6.43 -7.80 -8.32
C SER A 31 5.51 -9.02 -8.49
N VAL A 32 5.03 -9.25 -9.71
CA VAL A 32 4.25 -10.44 -10.08
C VAL A 32 4.98 -11.73 -9.70
N GLU A 33 6.31 -11.75 -9.88
CA GLU A 33 7.17 -12.80 -9.34
C GLU A 33 7.40 -12.56 -7.85
N PHE A 34 6.83 -13.44 -7.03
CA PHE A 34 7.01 -13.41 -5.58
C PHE A 34 8.33 -14.06 -5.18
N ASP A 35 9.39 -13.25 -5.17
CA ASP A 35 10.74 -13.67 -4.79
C ASP A 35 11.04 -13.24 -3.36
N ILE A 36 11.06 -14.23 -2.45
CA ILE A 36 11.30 -14.00 -1.02
C ILE A 36 12.67 -13.36 -0.79
N PHE A 37 13.69 -13.73 -1.57
CA PHE A 37 15.02 -13.15 -1.42
C PHE A 37 15.03 -11.67 -1.80
N LYS A 38 14.46 -11.31 -2.95
CA LYS A 38 14.38 -9.90 -3.37
C LYS A 38 13.60 -9.05 -2.38
N ILE A 39 12.44 -9.54 -1.93
CA ILE A 39 11.60 -8.82 -0.95
C ILE A 39 12.34 -8.65 0.38
N THR A 40 12.93 -9.72 0.91
CA THR A 40 13.69 -9.65 2.17
C THR A 40 14.88 -8.69 2.06
N LYS A 41 15.54 -8.67 0.89
CA LYS A 41 16.69 -7.81 0.61
C LYS A 41 16.26 -6.34 0.58
N GLU A 42 15.20 -6.01 -0.15
CA GLU A 42 14.66 -4.65 -0.23
C GLU A 42 14.25 -4.14 1.16
N ILE A 43 13.62 -4.98 1.98
CA ILE A 43 13.29 -4.64 3.37
C ILE A 43 14.55 -4.38 4.19
N PHE A 44 15.53 -5.26 4.10
CA PHE A 44 16.80 -5.11 4.82
C PHE A 44 17.53 -3.82 4.44
N GLU A 45 17.61 -3.51 3.15
CA GLU A 45 18.22 -2.27 2.67
C GLU A 45 17.42 -1.04 3.12
N GLY A 46 16.08 -1.13 3.12
CA GLY A 46 15.19 -0.08 3.60
C GLY A 46 15.36 0.22 5.10
N VAL A 47 15.43 -0.80 5.95
CA VAL A 47 15.59 -0.60 7.41
C VAL A 47 17.00 -0.18 7.80
N THR A 48 18.01 -0.60 7.06
CA THR A 48 19.42 -0.26 7.37
C THR A 48 19.90 1.00 6.66
N SER A 49 19.16 1.46 5.63
CA SER A 49 19.60 2.50 4.69
C SER A 49 20.97 2.20 4.05
N LYS A 50 21.29 0.93 3.84
CA LYS A 50 22.55 0.45 3.27
C LYS A 50 22.28 -0.56 2.19
N LYS A 51 23.11 -0.58 1.15
CA LYS A 51 23.09 -1.65 0.15
C LYS A 51 23.49 -2.97 0.80
N CYS A 52 22.90 -4.05 0.31
CA CYS A 52 23.11 -5.40 0.82
C CYS A 52 23.85 -6.25 -0.22
N ASP A 53 25.05 -6.69 0.14
CA ASP A 53 25.89 -7.57 -0.69
C ASP A 53 25.69 -9.06 -0.33
N ILE A 54 24.69 -9.38 0.50
CA ILE A 54 24.40 -10.75 0.92
C ILE A 54 23.62 -11.44 -0.19
N GLU A 55 24.15 -12.56 -0.67
CA GLU A 55 23.52 -13.39 -1.71
C GLU A 55 22.81 -14.63 -1.15
N ASN A 56 23.04 -14.95 0.12
CA ASN A 56 22.42 -16.09 0.79
C ASN A 56 21.17 -15.65 1.59
N LEU A 57 20.03 -16.28 1.29
CA LEU A 57 18.74 -15.95 1.94
C LEU A 57 18.74 -16.17 3.46
N GLU A 58 19.36 -17.24 3.95
CA GLU A 58 19.35 -17.56 5.38
C GLU A 58 20.20 -16.57 6.19
N GLU A 59 21.36 -16.18 5.67
CA GLU A 59 22.19 -15.12 6.27
C GLU A 59 21.48 -13.77 6.24
N LEU A 60 20.82 -13.44 5.12
CA LEU A 60 20.03 -12.21 5.00
C LEU A 60 18.88 -12.17 6.02
N ARG A 61 18.14 -13.28 6.17
CA ARG A 61 17.09 -13.43 7.18
C ARG A 61 17.63 -13.27 8.59
N ARG A 62 18.77 -13.88 8.91
CA ARG A 62 19.40 -13.77 10.23
C ARG A 62 19.72 -12.31 10.56
N ARG A 63 20.38 -11.59 9.63
CA ARG A 63 20.71 -10.16 9.84
C ARG A 63 19.49 -9.27 9.91
N LEU A 64 18.46 -9.55 9.11
CA LEU A 64 17.20 -8.83 9.20
C LEU A 64 16.59 -9.04 10.59
N LYS A 65 16.50 -10.29 11.07
CA LYS A 65 15.99 -10.58 12.42
C LYS A 65 16.75 -9.82 13.51
N GLU A 66 18.08 -9.76 13.41
CA GLU A 66 18.91 -8.99 14.35
C GLU A 66 18.60 -7.49 14.29
N THR A 67 18.43 -6.94 13.08
CA THR A 67 18.11 -5.52 12.87
C THR A 67 16.72 -5.15 13.41
N LEU A 68 15.75 -6.05 13.26
CA LEU A 68 14.37 -5.81 13.73
C LEU A 68 14.23 -6.00 15.25
N LYS A 69 15.17 -6.67 15.91
CA LYS A 69 15.07 -6.99 17.33
C LYS A 69 14.95 -5.73 18.18
N GLY A 70 13.84 -5.63 18.91
CA GLY A 70 13.55 -4.49 19.79
C GLY A 70 13.01 -3.24 19.09
N ASN A 71 12.94 -3.24 17.75
CA ASN A 71 12.37 -2.14 16.98
C ASN A 71 10.91 -2.43 16.62
N LYS A 72 10.03 -1.43 16.75
CA LYS A 72 8.67 -1.51 16.25
C LYS A 72 8.64 -1.04 14.80
N PHE A 73 8.23 -1.91 13.89
CA PHE A 73 8.23 -1.59 12.46
C PHE A 73 6.82 -1.47 11.86
N LEU A 74 6.72 -0.74 10.75
CA LEU A 74 5.60 -0.78 9.82
C LEU A 74 6.12 -1.09 8.41
N PHE A 75 5.73 -2.24 7.87
CA PHE A 75 6.03 -2.60 6.48
C PHE A 75 4.79 -2.57 5.61
N ILE A 76 4.91 -1.99 4.42
CA ILE A 76 3.88 -2.01 3.39
C ILE A 76 4.34 -2.94 2.27
N HIS A 77 3.55 -3.96 1.97
CA HIS A 77 3.69 -4.80 0.78
C HIS A 77 2.59 -4.42 -0.20
N ASP A 78 2.94 -3.67 -1.23
CA ASP A 78 2.00 -3.08 -2.17
C ASP A 78 1.81 -3.97 -3.42
N ASP A 79 0.56 -4.05 -3.89
CA ASP A 79 0.08 -4.80 -5.07
C ASP A 79 0.50 -6.28 -5.09
N VAL A 80 0.31 -7.00 -3.98
CA VAL A 80 0.65 -8.44 -3.87
C VAL A 80 -0.31 -9.30 -4.68
N TRP A 81 0.25 -10.20 -5.51
CA TRP A 81 -0.51 -11.12 -6.37
C TRP A 81 -0.41 -12.60 -5.96
N ASN A 82 0.61 -12.98 -5.19
CA ASN A 82 0.87 -14.39 -4.88
C ASN A 82 -0.08 -14.91 -3.80
N GLU A 83 -0.75 -16.02 -4.09
CA GLU A 83 -1.74 -16.65 -3.21
C GLU A 83 -1.16 -17.78 -2.33
N SER A 84 0.14 -18.06 -2.44
CA SER A 84 0.79 -19.13 -1.70
C SER A 84 0.96 -18.77 -0.22
N TYR A 85 0.16 -19.41 0.63
CA TYR A 85 0.29 -19.29 2.08
C TYR A 85 1.70 -19.63 2.56
N SER A 86 2.31 -20.70 2.04
CA SER A 86 3.63 -21.15 2.52
C SER A 86 4.74 -20.14 2.23
N LEU A 87 4.73 -19.50 1.05
CA LEU A 87 5.70 -18.46 0.73
C LEU A 87 5.53 -17.24 1.63
N TRP A 88 4.27 -16.86 1.92
CA TRP A 88 4.00 -15.76 2.84
C TRP A 88 4.39 -16.08 4.27
N ASP A 89 4.07 -17.27 4.76
CA ASP A 89 4.45 -17.74 6.10
C ASP A 89 5.99 -17.74 6.25
N THR A 90 6.70 -18.20 5.22
CA THR A 90 8.15 -18.17 5.18
C THR A 90 8.70 -16.73 5.20
N LEU A 91 8.11 -15.81 4.43
CA LEU A 91 8.51 -14.40 4.47
C LEU A 91 8.23 -13.78 5.85
N LYS A 92 7.04 -14.00 6.41
CA LYS A 92 6.61 -13.50 7.72
C LYS A 92 7.52 -13.97 8.85
N SER A 93 8.01 -15.22 8.77
CA SER A 93 8.96 -15.77 9.74
C SER A 93 10.24 -14.93 9.86
N SER A 94 10.59 -14.16 8.82
CA SER A 94 11.75 -13.26 8.80
C SER A 94 11.58 -12.03 9.70
N PHE A 95 10.35 -11.73 10.14
CA PHE A 95 10.00 -10.52 10.88
C PHE A 95 9.63 -10.77 12.36
N GLU A 96 9.64 -12.03 12.81
CA GLU A 96 9.16 -12.45 14.14
C GLU A 96 9.93 -11.85 15.32
N SER A 97 11.16 -11.37 15.10
CA SER A 97 11.97 -10.72 16.14
C SER A 97 11.59 -9.26 16.42
N GLY A 98 10.67 -8.69 15.64
CA GLY A 98 10.18 -7.33 15.83
C GLY A 98 9.51 -7.10 17.18
N ALA A 99 9.55 -5.86 17.67
CA ALA A 99 8.89 -5.50 18.91
C ALA A 99 7.35 -5.63 18.79
N HIS A 100 6.70 -5.89 19.92
CA HIS A 100 5.24 -5.92 20.01
C HIS A 100 4.62 -4.62 19.46
N GLY A 101 3.55 -4.76 18.70
CA GLY A 101 2.87 -3.65 18.04
C GLY A 101 3.39 -3.35 16.64
N SER A 102 4.42 -4.05 16.14
CA SER A 102 4.82 -4.00 14.74
C SER A 102 3.67 -4.42 13.81
N LYS A 103 3.60 -3.81 12.64
CA LYS A 103 2.51 -4.00 11.68
C LYS A 103 3.02 -4.26 10.26
N ILE A 104 2.26 -5.07 9.55
CA ILE A 104 2.45 -5.30 8.12
C ILE A 104 1.11 -4.98 7.46
N ILE A 105 1.12 -4.09 6.47
CA ILE A 105 -0.05 -3.79 5.64
C ILE A 105 0.21 -4.37 4.26
N VAL A 106 -0.77 -5.08 3.75
CA VAL A 106 -0.75 -5.64 2.40
C VAL A 106 -1.83 -4.94 1.58
N THR A 107 -1.50 -4.47 0.38
CA THR A 107 -2.50 -4.08 -0.60
C THR A 107 -2.56 -5.15 -1.68
N THR A 108 -3.78 -5.54 -2.08
CA THR A 108 -3.97 -6.54 -3.13
C THR A 108 -5.31 -6.33 -3.83
N ARG A 109 -5.42 -6.85 -5.06
CA ARG A 109 -6.66 -6.92 -5.82
C ARG A 109 -7.38 -8.26 -5.63
N SER A 110 -6.67 -9.28 -5.16
CA SER A 110 -7.22 -10.62 -4.95
C SER A 110 -7.78 -10.74 -3.54
N THR A 111 -9.05 -11.13 -3.44
CA THR A 111 -9.69 -11.45 -2.17
C THR A 111 -9.09 -12.73 -1.56
N ILE A 112 -8.56 -13.63 -2.38
CA ILE A 112 -7.84 -14.83 -1.93
C ILE A 112 -6.58 -14.41 -1.20
N VAL A 113 -5.70 -13.63 -1.84
CA VAL A 113 -4.49 -13.06 -1.20
C VAL A 113 -4.84 -12.35 0.10
N ALA A 114 -5.87 -11.50 0.09
CA ALA A 114 -6.30 -10.77 1.29
C ALA A 114 -6.72 -11.72 2.42
N SER A 115 -7.48 -12.77 2.11
CA SER A 115 -7.91 -13.76 3.11
C SER A 115 -6.77 -14.63 3.63
N THR A 116 -5.83 -15.01 2.76
CA THR A 116 -4.65 -15.82 3.10
C THR A 116 -3.68 -15.07 4.02
N MET A 117 -3.51 -13.76 3.79
CA MET A 117 -2.53 -12.93 4.52
C MET A 117 -3.13 -12.25 5.75
N ALA A 118 -4.46 -12.14 5.82
CA ALA A 118 -5.14 -11.49 6.94
C ALA A 118 -4.90 -12.26 8.24
N THR A 119 -4.20 -11.59 9.17
CA THR A 119 -4.03 -12.05 10.55
C THR A 119 -4.90 -11.26 11.53
N GLY A 120 -5.79 -10.42 10.98
CA GLY A 120 -6.63 -9.50 11.73
C GLY A 120 -7.63 -8.80 10.81
N GLN A 121 -7.59 -7.48 10.74
CA GLN A 121 -8.57 -6.68 10.02
C GLN A 121 -8.30 -6.67 8.51
N LEU A 122 -9.35 -6.97 7.73
CA LEU A 122 -9.37 -6.82 6.28
C LEU A 122 -10.20 -5.59 5.92
N HIS A 123 -9.62 -4.66 5.16
CA HIS A 123 -10.30 -3.44 4.73
C HIS A 123 -10.65 -3.49 3.24
N HIS A 124 -11.95 -3.63 2.94
CA HIS A 124 -12.47 -3.52 1.58
C HIS A 124 -12.67 -2.06 1.21
N LEU A 125 -11.68 -1.48 0.52
CA LEU A 125 -11.77 -0.11 0.04
C LEU A 125 -12.90 0.03 -1.00
N GLN A 126 -13.89 0.84 -0.67
CA GLN A 126 -15.05 1.11 -1.52
C GLN A 126 -14.73 2.13 -2.60
N THR A 127 -15.57 2.19 -3.63
CA THR A 127 -15.55 3.27 -4.62
C THR A 127 -15.99 4.59 -4.00
N LEU A 128 -15.64 5.70 -4.65
CA LEU A 128 -16.07 7.03 -4.24
C LEU A 128 -17.59 7.20 -4.44
N MET A 129 -18.18 8.03 -3.60
CA MET A 129 -19.56 8.49 -3.76
C MET A 129 -19.64 9.49 -4.92
N SER A 130 -20.80 9.57 -5.60
CA SER A 130 -20.99 10.40 -6.80
C SER A 130 -20.53 11.86 -6.62
N GLU A 131 -20.85 12.48 -5.48
CA GLU A 131 -20.42 13.85 -5.20
C GLU A 131 -18.91 14.00 -4.97
N ASP A 132 -18.25 13.00 -4.39
CA ASP A 132 -16.80 13.02 -4.23
C ASP A 132 -16.09 12.75 -5.56
N CYS A 133 -16.69 11.94 -6.43
CA CYS A 133 -16.24 11.81 -7.82
C CYS A 133 -16.35 13.13 -8.57
N TRP A 134 -17.45 13.84 -8.41
CA TRP A 134 -17.66 15.14 -9.03
C TRP A 134 -16.59 16.15 -8.58
N LYS A 135 -16.35 16.26 -7.27
CA LYS A 135 -15.29 17.13 -6.73
C LYS A 135 -13.91 16.76 -7.26
N LEU A 136 -13.59 15.46 -7.31
CA LEU A 136 -12.32 14.98 -7.84
C LEU A 136 -12.16 15.33 -9.33
N PHE A 137 -13.21 15.08 -10.13
CA PHE A 137 -13.24 15.39 -11.55
C PHE A 137 -13.04 16.89 -11.81
N ILE A 138 -13.78 17.76 -11.11
CA ILE A 138 -13.64 19.21 -11.25
C ILE A 138 -12.24 19.68 -10.88
N LYS A 139 -11.68 19.14 -9.79
CA LYS A 139 -10.30 19.45 -9.39
C LYS A 139 -9.28 19.07 -10.47
N HIS A 140 -9.47 17.95 -11.15
CA HIS A 140 -8.57 17.54 -12.24
C HIS A 140 -8.79 18.33 -13.53
N ALA A 141 -10.05 18.60 -13.90
CA ALA A 141 -10.40 19.29 -15.15
C ALA A 141 -10.12 20.80 -15.11
N PHE A 142 -10.32 21.45 -13.95
CA PHE A 142 -10.26 22.91 -13.81
C PHE A 142 -9.24 23.40 -12.76
N GLY A 143 -8.50 22.49 -12.11
CA GLY A 143 -7.55 22.85 -11.06
C GLY A 143 -8.24 23.29 -9.76
N ASN A 144 -7.51 24.02 -8.91
CA ASN A 144 -8.00 24.45 -7.59
C ASN A 144 -8.97 25.66 -7.65
N ASN A 145 -9.13 26.30 -8.81
CA ASN A 145 -9.95 27.50 -8.99
C ASN A 145 -11.27 27.18 -9.70
N GLY A 146 -11.88 26.03 -9.38
CA GLY A 146 -13.06 25.46 -10.04
C GLY A 146 -14.35 26.26 -9.89
N ASP A 147 -14.32 27.52 -10.32
CA ASP A 147 -15.51 28.32 -10.53
C ASP A 147 -16.21 27.84 -11.81
N LEU A 148 -17.36 27.20 -11.62
CA LEU A 148 -18.21 26.70 -12.70
C LEU A 148 -19.29 27.71 -13.10
N SER A 149 -19.28 28.92 -12.52
CA SER A 149 -20.28 29.97 -12.80
C SER A 149 -20.45 30.20 -14.30
N ASP A 150 -19.35 30.14 -15.04
CA ASP A 150 -19.29 30.46 -16.47
C ASP A 150 -19.54 29.23 -17.37
N TYR A 151 -19.72 28.03 -16.79
CA TYR A 151 -19.69 26.75 -17.50
C TYR A 151 -20.86 25.80 -17.16
N GLN A 152 -22.07 26.35 -16.94
CA GLN A 152 -23.26 25.56 -16.55
C GLN A 152 -23.58 24.40 -17.51
N ASP A 153 -23.41 24.58 -18.82
CA ASP A 153 -23.62 23.51 -19.81
C ASP A 153 -22.58 22.37 -19.68
N LEU A 154 -21.34 22.71 -19.32
CA LEU A 154 -20.27 21.73 -19.12
C LEU A 154 -20.47 20.96 -17.82
N GLU A 155 -21.12 21.52 -16.81
CA GLU A 155 -21.46 20.79 -15.59
C GLU A 155 -22.38 19.60 -15.91
N VAL A 156 -23.43 19.81 -16.71
CA VAL A 156 -24.37 18.73 -17.10
C VAL A 156 -23.65 17.61 -17.86
N ILE A 157 -22.73 17.97 -18.77
CA ILE A 157 -21.94 17.00 -19.53
C ILE A 157 -20.94 16.28 -18.61
N GLY A 158 -20.25 17.02 -17.75
CA GLY A 158 -19.27 16.50 -16.80
C GLY A 158 -19.89 15.49 -15.84
N ARG A 159 -21.06 15.78 -15.28
CA ARG A 159 -21.76 14.82 -14.40
C ARG A 159 -22.12 13.52 -15.12
N LYS A 160 -22.55 13.59 -16.39
CA LYS A 160 -22.77 12.39 -17.22
C LYS A 160 -21.49 11.60 -17.50
N ILE A 161 -20.33 12.26 -17.59
CA ILE A 161 -19.02 11.60 -17.71
C ILE A 161 -18.69 10.90 -16.38
N VAL A 162 -18.80 11.61 -15.26
CA VAL A 162 -18.53 11.06 -13.92
C VAL A 162 -19.40 9.84 -13.62
N ASP A 163 -20.68 9.87 -13.98
CA ASP A 163 -21.60 8.73 -13.81
C ASP A 163 -21.19 7.48 -14.62
N LYS A 164 -20.44 7.65 -15.71
CA LYS A 164 -19.86 6.55 -16.48
C LYS A 164 -18.60 5.96 -15.84
N CYS A 165 -17.90 6.73 -15.00
CA CYS A 165 -16.69 6.28 -14.29
C CYS A 165 -16.97 5.40 -13.06
N LYS A 166 -18.24 5.28 -12.65
CA LYS A 166 -18.72 4.31 -11.62
C LYS A 166 -17.94 4.36 -10.31
N GLY A 167 -17.58 5.56 -9.86
CA GLY A 167 -16.94 5.73 -8.56
C GLY A 167 -15.44 5.41 -8.51
N LEU A 168 -14.81 5.07 -9.64
CA LEU A 168 -13.39 4.72 -9.69
C LEU A 168 -12.52 5.99 -9.81
N PRO A 169 -11.68 6.31 -8.80
CA PRO A 169 -10.77 7.46 -8.87
C PRO A 169 -9.88 7.47 -10.11
N LEU A 170 -9.34 6.31 -10.50
CA LEU A 170 -8.43 6.23 -11.65
C LEU A 170 -9.09 6.55 -13.00
N ALA A 171 -10.42 6.48 -13.09
CA ALA A 171 -11.17 6.78 -14.30
C ALA A 171 -11.66 8.24 -14.38
N LEU A 172 -11.40 9.04 -13.34
CA LEU A 172 -11.79 10.45 -13.22
C LEU A 172 -10.59 11.36 -13.47
#